data_AF-A0A7V9LNZ1-F1
#
_entry.id   AF-A0A7V9LNZ1-F1
#
_cell.length_a   1.000
_cell.length_b   1.000
_cell.length_c   1.000
_cell.angle_alpha   90.00
_cell.angle_beta   90.00
_cell.angle_gamma   90.00
#
_symmetry.space_group_name_H-M   'P 1'
#
loop_
_entity.id
_entity.type
_entity.pdbx_description
1 polymer ?
#
loop_
_entity_poly.entity_id
_entity_poly.type
_entity_poly.pdbx_seq_one_letter_code
_entity_poly.pdbx_strand_id
1 'polypeptide(L)'
;MHPHVRAAGAGVALSLAVAAGCSSGDDDPATAASSSPNGGSTTATPTEPPPTLPGGAQDAASDLSSFECVPGPGGDWTATGVITSSAATVASFELTVVLAGADADNPDGRQRVLADLEPDVPTDFVLPGIPASFDGEASCHVQVLLLSE
;
A
#
# COMPACT_ATOMS: atom_id res chain seq x y z
N MET A 1 -7.36 54.99 2.20
CA MET A 1 -8.48 55.26 3.13
C MET A 1 -8.85 53.94 3.78
N HIS A 2 -8.45 53.73 5.03
CA HIS A 2 -8.99 52.68 5.91
C HIS A 2 -10.35 53.15 6.44
N PRO A 3 -11.26 52.22 6.81
CA PRO A 3 -11.40 51.93 8.23
C PRO A 3 -11.55 50.44 8.61
N HIS A 4 -11.19 50.22 9.88
CA HIS A 4 -11.28 49.05 10.77
C HIS A 4 -12.73 48.50 10.90
N VAL A 5 -13.07 47.34 11.50
CA VAL A 5 -12.84 46.89 12.90
C VAL A 5 -13.20 45.38 13.10
N ARG A 6 -12.41 44.78 14.01
CA ARG A 6 -12.41 43.52 14.82
C ARG A 6 -13.71 42.78 15.21
N ALA A 7 -13.56 41.46 15.46
CA ALA A 7 -13.87 40.72 16.72
C ALA A 7 -13.28 39.28 16.60
N ALA A 8 -12.33 38.78 17.42
CA ALA A 8 -12.34 38.39 18.83
C ALA A 8 -13.22 37.15 19.14
N GLY A 9 -12.58 36.01 19.42
CA GLY A 9 -13.22 34.80 19.96
C GLY A 9 -12.17 33.78 20.44
N ALA A 10 -11.92 33.76 21.74
CA ALA A 10 -11.02 32.85 22.45
C ALA A 10 -11.76 31.61 22.97
N GLY A 11 -11.08 30.47 23.06
CA GLY A 11 -11.59 29.27 23.73
C GLY A 11 -10.54 28.18 23.90
N VAL A 12 -9.79 28.23 25.00
CA VAL A 12 -8.89 27.18 25.47
C VAL A 12 -9.67 26.28 26.42
N ALA A 13 -9.58 24.96 26.27
CA ALA A 13 -9.98 24.01 27.31
C ALA A 13 -8.95 22.86 27.39
N LEU A 14 -7.96 23.03 28.26
CA LEU A 14 -7.13 21.96 28.80
C LEU A 14 -7.96 21.19 29.84
N SER A 15 -8.00 19.87 29.76
CA SER A 15 -8.47 19.02 30.86
C SER A 15 -7.34 18.11 31.31
N LEU A 16 -6.73 18.46 32.44
CA LEU A 16 -5.83 17.61 33.22
C LEU A 16 -6.69 16.76 34.18
N ALA A 17 -6.53 15.44 34.13
CA ALA A 17 -7.02 14.54 35.18
C ALA A 17 -5.81 14.01 35.96
N VAL A 18 -5.83 14.22 37.28
CA VAL A 18 -4.75 13.97 38.23
C VAL A 18 -4.97 12.63 38.94
N ALA A 19 -3.86 12.00 39.28
CA ALA A 19 -3.70 10.66 39.85
C ALA A 19 -4.33 10.44 41.24
N ALA A 20 -4.64 9.17 41.53
CA ALA A 20 -4.74 8.64 42.88
C ALA A 20 -4.21 7.20 42.92
N GLY A 21 -3.34 6.91 43.88
CA GLY A 21 -3.05 5.52 44.30
C GLY A 21 -1.58 5.17 44.49
N CYS A 22 -0.91 5.78 45.48
CA CYS A 22 0.29 5.21 46.09
C CYS A 22 -0.10 4.07 47.03
N SER A 23 0.49 2.89 46.87
CA SER A 23 0.61 1.89 47.94
C SER A 23 1.98 1.21 47.84
N SER A 24 2.50 0.85 49.01
CA SER A 24 3.90 0.91 49.41
C SER A 24 4.69 -0.40 49.24
N GLY A 25 6.00 -0.27 48.98
CA GLY A 25 7.16 -0.96 49.60
C GLY A 25 7.31 -2.49 49.53
N ASP A 26 8.39 -2.98 48.91
CA ASP A 26 9.65 -3.47 49.55
C ASP A 26 10.57 -4.19 48.53
N ASP A 27 11.88 -3.86 48.55
CA ASP A 27 13.05 -4.45 47.85
C ASP A 27 13.23 -5.97 48.15
N ASP A 28 13.93 -6.87 47.43
CA ASP A 28 15.09 -6.86 46.51
C ASP A 28 15.08 -8.23 45.72
N PRO A 29 16.13 -8.71 45.01
CA PRO A 29 16.14 -8.93 43.57
C PRO A 29 16.25 -10.42 43.16
N ALA A 30 15.81 -10.75 41.94
CA ALA A 30 16.49 -11.69 41.03
C ALA A 30 15.54 -12.18 39.93
N THR A 31 16.15 -12.34 38.76
CA THR A 31 15.75 -13.22 37.63
C THR A 31 14.91 -12.58 36.54
N ALA A 32 15.47 -12.70 35.33
CA ALA A 32 15.00 -12.20 34.06
C ALA A 32 13.59 -12.69 33.67
N ALA A 33 12.83 -11.82 33.02
CA ALA A 33 12.14 -12.10 31.76
C ALA A 33 11.51 -10.80 31.23
N SER A 34 11.93 -10.39 30.03
CA SER A 34 11.17 -9.44 29.21
C SER A 34 9.82 -10.08 28.87
N SER A 35 8.73 -9.36 29.11
CA SER A 35 7.40 -9.73 28.60
C SER A 35 6.64 -8.45 28.32
N SER A 36 6.82 -7.93 27.10
CA SER A 36 5.89 -6.98 26.49
C SER A 36 4.52 -7.66 26.34
N PRO A 37 3.41 -7.06 26.80
CA PRO A 37 2.09 -7.53 26.41
C PRO A 37 1.86 -7.16 24.94
N ASN A 38 2.03 -8.17 24.09
CA ASN A 38 1.67 -8.18 22.69
C ASN A 38 0.14 -8.05 22.59
N GLY A 39 -0.35 -6.82 22.42
CA GLY A 39 -1.74 -6.56 22.04
C GLY A 39 -1.93 -7.00 20.60
N GLY A 40 -2.19 -8.29 20.40
CA GLY A 40 -2.56 -8.86 19.11
C GLY A 40 -3.89 -8.29 18.63
N SER A 41 -3.82 -7.19 17.88
CA SER A 41 -4.91 -6.78 17.00
C SER A 41 -5.02 -7.83 15.89
N THR A 42 -5.92 -8.78 16.05
CA THR A 42 -6.32 -9.68 14.96
C THR A 42 -7.12 -8.87 13.95
N THR A 43 -6.41 -8.11 13.12
CA THR A 43 -6.97 -7.65 11.85
C THR A 43 -7.22 -8.90 11.03
N ALA A 44 -8.48 -9.32 10.95
CA ALA A 44 -8.89 -10.34 9.99
C ALA A 44 -8.68 -9.75 8.60
N THR A 45 -7.56 -10.08 7.96
CA THR A 45 -7.34 -9.79 6.55
C THR A 45 -8.40 -10.55 5.77
N PRO A 46 -9.26 -9.89 4.97
CA PRO A 46 -10.11 -10.59 4.02
C PRO A 46 -9.20 -11.43 3.12
N THR A 47 -9.27 -12.76 3.24
CA THR A 47 -8.60 -13.67 2.30
C THR A 47 -9.48 -13.72 1.06
N GLU A 48 -9.34 -12.73 0.19
CA GLU A 48 -9.83 -12.85 -1.18
C GLU A 48 -9.12 -14.04 -1.84
N PRO A 49 -9.85 -14.96 -2.49
CA PRO A 49 -9.22 -16.07 -3.17
C PRO A 49 -8.24 -15.53 -4.22
N PRO A 50 -7.04 -16.15 -4.36
CA PRO A 50 -6.07 -15.70 -5.34
C PRO A 50 -6.71 -15.73 -6.73
N PRO A 51 -6.46 -14.72 -7.58
CA PRO A 51 -6.98 -14.68 -8.93
C PRO A 51 -6.61 -15.97 -9.67
N THR A 52 -7.58 -16.55 -10.37
CA THR A 52 -7.34 -17.73 -11.21
C THR A 52 -6.44 -17.31 -12.37
N LEU A 53 -5.21 -17.81 -12.38
CA LEU A 53 -4.24 -17.50 -13.42
C LEU A 53 -4.64 -18.14 -14.75
N PRO A 54 -4.54 -17.44 -15.89
CA PRO A 54 -4.67 -18.08 -17.20
C PRO A 54 -3.63 -19.21 -17.32
N GLY A 55 -4.01 -20.31 -17.98
CA GLY A 55 -3.16 -21.50 -18.06
C GLY A 55 -1.77 -21.18 -18.62
N GLY A 56 -0.73 -21.42 -17.82
CA GLY A 56 0.66 -21.08 -18.15
C GLY A 56 1.20 -19.83 -17.47
N ALA A 57 0.37 -19.03 -16.79
CA ALA A 57 0.85 -17.94 -15.96
C ALA A 57 1.07 -18.41 -14.51
N GLN A 58 2.14 -17.93 -13.89
CA GLN A 58 2.48 -18.18 -12.48
C GLN A 58 2.45 -16.86 -11.71
N ASP A 59 2.00 -16.88 -10.46
CA ASP A 59 2.06 -15.70 -9.59
C ASP A 59 3.52 -15.31 -9.37
N ALA A 60 3.82 -14.03 -9.58
CA ALA A 60 5.17 -13.48 -9.54
C ALA A 60 5.21 -12.18 -8.73
N ALA A 61 4.33 -12.05 -7.74
CA ALA A 61 4.29 -10.87 -6.86
C ALA A 61 5.61 -10.67 -6.10
N SER A 62 6.34 -11.75 -5.81
CA SER A 62 7.66 -11.70 -5.16
C SER A 62 8.77 -11.07 -6.02
N ASP A 63 8.60 -11.06 -7.34
CA ASP A 63 9.57 -10.45 -8.27
C ASP A 63 9.45 -8.92 -8.32
N LEU A 64 8.36 -8.36 -7.77
CA LEU A 64 8.14 -6.93 -7.66
C LEU A 64 8.92 -6.35 -6.48
N SER A 65 10.02 -5.69 -6.80
CA SER A 65 10.94 -5.10 -5.83
C SER A 65 10.47 -3.74 -5.30
N SER A 66 9.74 -2.98 -6.13
CA SER A 66 9.12 -1.72 -5.73
C SER A 66 7.88 -1.43 -6.58
N PHE A 67 6.94 -0.68 -6.01
CA PHE A 67 5.74 -0.24 -6.69
C PHE A 67 5.26 1.09 -6.11
N GLU A 68 4.96 2.01 -7.01
CA GLU A 68 4.33 3.29 -6.72
C GLU A 68 3.27 3.56 -7.78
N CYS A 69 2.15 4.13 -7.35
CA CYS A 69 1.01 4.42 -8.21
C CYS A 69 0.46 5.77 -7.80
N VAL A 70 0.56 6.75 -8.70
CA VAL A 70 0.28 8.15 -8.40
C VAL A 70 -0.75 8.73 -9.37
N PRO A 71 -1.66 9.59 -8.89
CA PRO A 71 -2.54 10.34 -9.76
C PRO A 71 -1.72 11.35 -10.58
N GLY A 72 -2.01 11.41 -11.87
CA GLY A 72 -1.42 12.35 -12.81
C GLY A 72 -2.30 13.59 -13.06
N PRO A 73 -1.75 14.60 -13.74
CA PRO A 73 -2.53 15.77 -14.14
C PRO A 73 -3.59 15.36 -15.16
N GLY A 74 -4.86 15.64 -14.88
CA GLY A 74 -5.97 15.34 -15.78
C GLY A 74 -6.80 14.10 -15.41
N GLY A 75 -6.53 13.46 -14.27
CA GLY A 75 -7.35 12.37 -13.73
C GLY A 75 -6.83 10.97 -14.03
N ASP A 76 -5.92 10.83 -15.01
CA ASP A 76 -5.23 9.56 -15.27
C ASP A 76 -4.14 9.29 -14.24
N TRP A 77 -3.91 8.02 -13.91
CA TRP A 77 -2.84 7.59 -13.01
C TRP A 77 -1.63 7.06 -13.77
N THR A 78 -0.49 7.07 -13.09
CA THR A 78 0.75 6.44 -13.55
C THR A 78 1.26 5.49 -12.49
N ALA A 79 1.53 4.24 -12.88
CA ALA A 79 2.21 3.28 -12.05
C ALA A 79 3.68 3.12 -12.47
N THR A 80 4.57 3.04 -11.50
CA THR A 80 6.00 2.81 -11.68
C THR A 80 6.48 1.74 -10.71
N GLY A 81 7.52 1.02 -11.08
CA GLY A 81 8.10 0.02 -10.19
C GLY A 81 9.30 -0.67 -10.80
N VAL A 82 9.82 -1.64 -10.06
CA VAL A 82 10.98 -2.44 -10.45
C VAL A 82 10.63 -3.91 -10.35
N ILE A 83 10.85 -4.66 -11.43
CA ILE A 83 10.78 -6.12 -11.46
C ILE A 83 12.22 -6.67 -11.45
N THR A 84 12.49 -7.62 -10.58
CA THR A 84 13.72 -8.42 -10.60
C THR A 84 13.31 -9.87 -10.80
N SER A 85 13.57 -10.42 -11.98
CA SER A 85 13.15 -11.78 -12.33
C SER A 85 13.92 -12.82 -11.53
N SER A 86 13.20 -13.65 -10.77
CA SER A 86 13.72 -14.86 -10.11
C SER A 86 13.76 -16.08 -11.01
N ALA A 87 13.33 -15.96 -12.28
CA ALA A 87 13.39 -17.04 -13.25
C ALA A 87 14.86 -17.39 -13.59
N ALA A 88 15.14 -18.68 -13.82
CA ALA A 88 16.48 -19.15 -14.14
C ALA A 88 16.96 -18.77 -15.56
N THR A 89 16.03 -18.34 -16.42
CA THR A 89 16.27 -17.94 -17.81
C THR A 89 15.52 -16.65 -18.11
N VAL A 90 15.78 -16.09 -19.29
CA VAL A 90 14.99 -14.97 -19.82
C VAL A 90 13.50 -15.32 -19.78
N ALA A 91 12.68 -14.38 -19.33
CA ALA A 91 11.24 -14.59 -19.18
C ALA A 91 10.43 -13.33 -19.45
N SER A 92 9.13 -13.50 -19.66
CA SER A 92 8.19 -12.39 -19.81
C SER A 92 7.27 -12.30 -18.59
N PHE A 93 6.92 -11.07 -18.20
CA PHE A 93 6.03 -10.79 -17.09
C PHE A 93 4.83 -9.97 -17.57
N GLU A 94 3.65 -10.31 -17.09
CA GLU A 94 2.44 -9.52 -17.27
C GLU A 94 2.15 -8.72 -15.99
N LEU A 95 2.03 -7.41 -16.15
CA LEU A 95 1.66 -6.47 -15.10
C LEU A 95 0.22 -6.02 -15.33
N THR A 96 -0.64 -6.22 -14.35
CA THR A 96 -2.01 -5.68 -14.35
C THR A 96 -2.16 -4.74 -13.17
N VAL A 97 -2.36 -3.46 -13.45
CA VAL A 97 -2.64 -2.45 -12.42
C VAL A 97 -4.13 -2.17 -12.40
N VAL A 98 -4.71 -2.21 -11.20
CA VAL A 98 -6.14 -2.04 -10.94
C VAL A 98 -6.32 -0.85 -10.00
N LEU A 99 -7.23 0.05 -10.34
CA LEU A 99 -7.66 1.18 -9.54
C LEU A 99 -9.10 0.94 -9.08
N ALA A 100 -9.32 0.92 -7.77
CA ALA A 100 -10.66 0.79 -7.20
C ALA A 100 -11.00 2.06 -6.42
N GLY A 101 -12.04 2.77 -6.86
CA GLY A 101 -12.63 3.87 -6.10
C GLY A 101 -13.43 3.34 -4.91
N ALA A 102 -13.47 4.09 -3.81
CA ALA A 102 -14.15 3.67 -2.58
C ALA A 102 -15.63 3.30 -2.79
N ASP A 103 -16.31 3.99 -3.72
CA ASP A 103 -17.73 3.81 -4.04
C ASP A 103 -17.96 3.34 -5.49
N ALA A 104 -16.90 2.89 -6.18
CA ALA A 104 -17.00 2.50 -7.58
C ALA A 104 -17.45 1.04 -7.72
N ASP A 105 -18.52 0.81 -8.48
CA ASP A 105 -19.03 -0.54 -8.77
C ASP A 105 -18.08 -1.36 -9.65
N ASN A 106 -17.20 -0.70 -10.42
CA ASN A 106 -16.25 -1.33 -11.31
C ASN A 106 -14.87 -0.69 -11.16
N PRO A 107 -13.81 -1.48 -10.97
CA PRO A 107 -12.46 -0.95 -10.97
C PRO A 107 -11.98 -0.65 -12.39
N ASP A 108 -11.18 0.40 -12.52
CA ASP A 108 -10.42 0.68 -13.74
C ASP A 108 -9.09 -0.04 -13.71
N GLY A 109 -8.41 -0.14 -14.85
CA GLY A 109 -7.09 -0.75 -14.85
C GLY A 109 -6.40 -0.70 -16.20
N ARG A 110 -5.14 -1.13 -16.17
CA ARG A 110 -4.30 -1.24 -17.36
C ARG A 110 -3.36 -2.41 -17.21
N GLN A 111 -3.08 -3.04 -18.34
CA GLN A 111 -2.19 -4.19 -18.44
C GLN A 111 -1.00 -3.86 -19.32
N ARG A 112 0.17 -4.45 -19.02
CA ARG A 112 1.38 -4.36 -19.83
C ARG A 112 2.21 -5.63 -19.68
N VAL A 113 2.73 -6.12 -20.80
CA VAL A 113 3.75 -7.18 -20.82
C VAL A 113 5.14 -6.55 -20.84
N LEU A 114 6.02 -7.04 -19.97
CA LEU A 114 7.47 -6.84 -19.99
C LEU A 114 8.10 -8.11 -20.56
N ALA A 115 8.63 -8.03 -21.77
CA ALA A 115 9.25 -9.17 -22.44
C ALA A 115 10.76 -9.18 -22.23
N ASP A 116 11.35 -10.37 -22.36
CA ASP A 116 12.80 -10.58 -22.43
C ASP A 116 13.57 -10.08 -21.18
N LEU A 117 13.03 -10.28 -19.98
CA LEU A 117 13.70 -9.90 -18.73
C LEU A 117 14.77 -10.94 -18.38
N GLU A 118 16.01 -10.48 -18.28
CA GLU A 118 17.14 -11.30 -17.83
C GLU A 118 17.02 -11.67 -16.34
N PRO A 119 17.47 -12.88 -15.94
CA PRO A 119 17.53 -13.31 -14.54
C PRO A 119 18.30 -12.33 -13.66
N ASP A 120 17.78 -12.04 -12.47
CA ASP A 120 18.41 -11.21 -11.43
C ASP A 120 18.78 -9.78 -11.86
N VAL A 121 18.29 -9.29 -13.00
CA VAL A 121 18.51 -7.91 -13.48
C VAL A 121 17.31 -7.04 -13.11
N PRO A 122 17.49 -6.01 -12.25
CA PRO A 122 16.42 -5.06 -11.94
C PRO A 122 15.99 -4.30 -13.20
N THR A 123 14.70 -4.33 -13.49
CA THR A 123 14.10 -3.69 -14.67
C THR A 123 13.00 -2.73 -14.24
N ASP A 124 13.18 -1.45 -14.54
CA ASP A 124 12.18 -0.42 -14.31
C ASP A 124 11.00 -0.56 -15.27
N PHE A 125 9.78 -0.31 -14.78
CA PHE A 125 8.61 -0.13 -15.62
C PHE A 125 7.86 1.16 -15.32
N VAL A 126 7.17 1.66 -16.35
CA VAL A 126 6.25 2.79 -16.27
C VAL A 126 4.98 2.42 -17.01
N LEU A 127 3.83 2.51 -16.36
CA LEU A 127 2.52 2.29 -16.93
C LEU A 127 1.69 3.58 -16.78
N PRO A 128 1.79 4.50 -17.75
CA PRO A 128 1.05 5.75 -17.71
C PRO A 128 -0.38 5.57 -18.25
N GLY A 129 -1.23 6.55 -17.99
CA GLY A 129 -2.56 6.64 -18.62
C GLY A 129 -3.51 5.55 -18.14
N ILE A 130 -3.45 5.21 -16.85
CA ILE A 130 -4.43 4.31 -16.23
C ILE A 130 -5.67 5.17 -15.95
N PRO A 131 -6.81 4.92 -16.62
CA PRO A 131 -7.98 5.76 -16.45
C PRO A 131 -8.52 5.63 -15.03
N ALA A 132 -9.10 6.70 -14.51
CA ALA A 132 -9.94 6.66 -13.31
C ALA A 132 -11.31 7.25 -13.67
N SER A 133 -12.32 6.41 -13.75
CA SER A 133 -13.70 6.74 -14.11
C SER A 133 -14.54 7.16 -12.90
N PHE A 134 -13.93 7.23 -11.73
CA PHE A 134 -14.54 7.61 -10.47
C PHE A 134 -13.85 8.84 -9.87
N ASP A 135 -14.59 9.58 -9.05
CA ASP A 135 -14.09 10.73 -8.30
C ASP A 135 -13.67 10.31 -6.88
N GLY A 136 -12.68 10.99 -6.30
CA GLY A 136 -12.28 10.83 -4.90
C GLY A 136 -11.07 9.92 -4.66
N GLU A 137 -11.01 9.32 -3.47
CA GLU A 137 -9.90 8.44 -3.07
C GLU A 137 -9.97 7.08 -3.79
N ALA A 138 -8.80 6.57 -4.18
CA ALA A 138 -8.65 5.30 -4.88
C ALA A 138 -7.63 4.42 -4.16
N SER A 139 -7.86 3.11 -4.13
CA SER A 139 -6.79 2.15 -3.91
C SER A 139 -6.18 1.73 -5.25
N CYS A 140 -4.86 1.56 -5.28
CA CYS A 140 -4.13 1.06 -6.45
C CYS A 140 -3.46 -0.25 -6.10
N HIS A 141 -3.76 -1.28 -6.88
CA HIS A 141 -3.24 -2.64 -6.71
C HIS A 141 -2.51 -3.07 -7.98
N VAL A 142 -1.50 -3.91 -7.84
CA VAL A 142 -0.79 -4.51 -8.97
C VAL A 142 -0.75 -6.02 -8.81
N GLN A 143 -1.00 -6.69 -9.92
CA GLN A 143 -0.78 -8.11 -10.09
C GLN A 143 0.41 -8.30 -11.04
N VAL A 144 1.30 -9.22 -10.68
CA VAL A 144 2.48 -9.56 -11.46
C VAL A 144 2.44 -11.05 -11.74
N LEU A 145 2.44 -11.42 -13.02
CA LEU A 145 2.41 -12.80 -13.46
C LEU A 145 3.64 -13.11 -14.31
N LEU A 146 4.32 -14.21 -14.01
CA LEU A 146 5.33 -14.79 -14.89
C LEU A 146 4.61 -15.56 -16.00
N LEU A 147 4.94 -15.26 -17.25
CA LEU A 147 4.41 -15.95 -18.41
C LEU A 147 5.35 -17.12 -18.76
N SER A 148 4.86 -18.36 -18.64
CA SER A 148 5.60 -19.52 -19.13
C SER A 148 5.55 -19.54 -20.66
N GLU A 149 6.71 -19.72 -21.30
CA GLU A 149 6.80 -19.99 -22.74
C GLU A 149 6.41 -21.44 -23.09
#